data_AF-A0A9W7WBW8-F1
#
_entry.id   AF-A0A9W7WBW8-F1
#
_cell.length_a   1.000
_cell.length_b   1.000
_cell.length_c   1.000
_cell.angle_alpha   90.00
_cell.angle_beta   90.00
_cell.angle_gamma   90.00
#
_symmetry.space_group_name_H-M   'P 1'
#
loop_
_entity.id
_entity.type
_entity.pdbx_description
1 polymer ?
#
loop_
_entity_poly.entity_id
_entity_poly.type
_entity_poly.pdbx_seq_one_letter_code
_entity_poly.pdbx_strand_id
1 'polypeptide(L)'
;MYNYKALDQTPVLSDIRAKARRLVGYFRSSTTAKEKLVQLQQQMGRATLKLLQEVETRWNSTFQMLHCLVELKEPVGAALASLATEIPPLSSNEFTSVSACLSLLSGFNDATVELSEEKKVSGSKWQDKWESIFKDS
;
A
#
# COMPACT_ATOMS: atom_id res chain seq x y z
N MET A 1 1.03 -19.06 11.78
CA MET A 1 -0.36 -18.53 11.85
C MET A 1 -0.51 -17.35 12.82
N TYR A 2 0.57 -16.60 13.12
CA TYR A 2 0.60 -15.69 14.28
C TYR A 2 0.39 -14.19 13.99
N ASN A 3 0.46 -13.72 12.73
CA ASN A 3 0.50 -12.28 12.46
C ASN A 3 -0.84 -11.60 12.14
N TYR A 4 -1.87 -12.32 11.68
CA TYR A 4 -3.18 -11.71 11.38
C TYR A 4 -3.87 -11.16 12.65
N LYS A 5 -3.78 -11.91 13.75
CA LYS A 5 -4.37 -11.50 15.04
C LYS A 5 -3.70 -10.26 15.64
N ALA A 6 -2.42 -10.01 15.35
CA ALA A 6 -1.69 -8.86 15.91
C ALA A 6 -2.12 -7.52 15.26
N LEU A 7 -2.40 -7.52 13.96
CA LEU A 7 -2.90 -6.32 13.25
C LEU A 7 -4.34 -5.98 13.65
N ASP A 8 -5.18 -6.99 13.89
CA ASP A 8 -6.54 -6.82 14.39
C ASP A 8 -6.60 -6.40 15.88
N GLN A 9 -5.51 -6.61 16.63
CA GLN A 9 -5.41 -6.22 18.05
C GLN A 9 -5.05 -4.75 18.27
N THR A 10 -4.71 -4.02 17.19
CA THR A 10 -4.51 -2.56 17.27
C THR A 10 -5.69 -1.85 16.63
N PRO A 11 -6.66 -1.32 17.41
CA PRO A 11 -7.90 -0.75 16.87
C PRO A 11 -7.65 0.31 15.80
N VAL A 12 -6.63 1.16 16.02
CA VAL A 12 -6.20 2.20 15.08
C VAL A 12 -5.81 1.63 13.71
N LEU A 13 -5.14 0.47 13.66
CA LEU A 13 -4.75 -0.16 12.39
C LEU A 13 -5.93 -0.81 11.69
N SER A 14 -6.90 -1.33 12.44
CA SER A 14 -8.11 -1.90 11.87
C SER A 14 -8.95 -0.85 11.12
N ASP A 15 -9.06 0.35 11.68
CA ASP A 15 -9.79 1.46 11.05
C ASP A 15 -9.07 1.99 9.81
N ILE A 16 -7.75 2.16 9.90
CA ILE A 16 -6.91 2.56 8.76
C ILE A 16 -7.02 1.52 7.64
N ARG A 17 -6.99 0.22 7.97
CA ARG A 17 -7.15 -0.87 7.01
C ARG A 17 -8.51 -0.79 6.32
N ALA A 18 -9.60 -0.60 7.07
CA ALA A 18 -10.94 -0.49 6.50
C ALA A 18 -11.06 0.69 5.52
N LYS A 19 -10.52 1.86 5.90
CA LYS A 19 -10.47 3.04 5.02
C LYS A 19 -9.63 2.78 3.77
N ALA A 20 -8.44 2.22 3.93
CA ALA A 20 -7.54 1.87 2.82
C ALA A 20 -8.24 0.92 1.83
N ARG A 21 -8.93 -0.12 2.32
CA ARG A 21 -9.70 -1.04 1.46
C ARG A 21 -10.79 -0.33 0.68
N ARG A 22 -11.55 0.56 1.32
CA ARG A 22 -12.62 1.32 0.65
C ARG A 22 -12.05 2.23 -0.43
N LEU A 23 -10.98 2.94 -0.12
CA LEU A 23 -10.26 3.81 -1.04
C LEU A 23 -9.75 3.05 -2.27
N VAL A 24 -9.00 1.98 -2.04
CA VAL A 24 -8.47 1.13 -3.13
C VAL A 24 -9.60 0.47 -3.92
N GLY A 25 -10.66 0.02 -3.24
CA GLY A 25 -11.85 -0.54 -3.86
C GLY A 25 -12.48 0.39 -4.87
N TYR A 26 -12.65 1.67 -4.52
CA TYR A 26 -13.19 2.70 -5.42
C TYR A 26 -12.36 2.87 -6.69
N PHE A 27 -11.04 3.01 -6.56
CA PHE A 27 -10.17 3.11 -7.74
C PHE A 27 -10.28 1.84 -8.59
N ARG A 28 -10.28 0.65 -7.97
CA ARG A 28 -10.37 -0.60 -8.74
C ARG A 28 -11.69 -0.80 -9.47
N SER A 29 -12.81 -0.35 -8.89
CA SER A 29 -14.13 -0.48 -9.49
C SER A 29 -14.44 0.60 -10.54
N SER A 30 -13.80 1.77 -10.48
CA SER A 30 -14.07 2.88 -11.39
C SER A 30 -13.01 3.01 -12.48
N THR A 31 -13.41 2.82 -13.75
CA THR A 31 -12.54 3.05 -14.92
C THR A 31 -12.02 4.48 -14.96
N THR A 32 -12.91 5.46 -14.76
CA THR A 32 -12.54 6.89 -14.70
C THR A 32 -11.52 7.18 -13.62
N ALA A 33 -11.68 6.59 -12.41
CA ALA A 33 -10.73 6.80 -11.32
C ALA A 33 -9.35 6.20 -11.64
N LYS A 34 -9.31 5.01 -12.26
CA LYS A 34 -8.06 4.38 -12.74
C LYS A 34 -7.34 5.23 -13.76
N GLU A 35 -8.06 5.67 -14.79
CA GLU A 35 -7.51 6.50 -15.86
C GLU A 35 -6.97 7.81 -15.31
N LYS A 36 -7.73 8.46 -14.41
CA LYS A 36 -7.29 9.69 -13.77
C LYS A 36 -6.02 9.51 -12.94
N LEU A 37 -5.94 8.41 -12.17
CA LEU A 37 -4.75 8.09 -11.39
C LEU A 37 -3.53 7.82 -12.28
N VAL A 38 -3.72 7.16 -13.43
CA VAL A 38 -2.64 6.94 -14.41
C VAL A 38 -2.18 8.26 -15.01
N GLN A 39 -3.10 9.12 -15.44
CA GLN A 39 -2.79 10.45 -15.98
C GLN A 39 -1.99 11.29 -15.00
N LEU A 40 -2.41 11.34 -13.72
CA LEU A 40 -1.71 12.13 -12.71
C LEU A 40 -0.32 11.58 -12.40
N GLN A 41 -0.15 10.26 -12.35
CA GLN A 41 1.19 9.66 -12.21
C GLN A 41 2.11 10.07 -13.36
N GLN A 42 1.61 10.03 -14.60
CA GLN A 42 2.37 10.45 -15.79
C GLN A 42 2.72 11.95 -15.76
N GLN A 43 1.77 12.80 -15.40
CA GLN A 43 1.99 14.25 -15.25
C GLN A 43 3.03 14.57 -14.18
N MET A 44 3.12 13.75 -13.13
CA MET A 44 4.12 13.86 -12.07
C MET A 44 5.47 13.23 -12.45
N GLY A 45 5.63 12.71 -13.68
CA GLY A 45 6.85 12.03 -14.11
C GLY A 45 7.11 10.69 -13.38
N ARG A 46 6.08 10.11 -12.75
CA ARG A 46 6.18 8.87 -11.97
C ARG A 46 5.84 7.65 -12.82
N ALA A 47 6.42 6.51 -12.47
CA ALA A 47 6.00 5.23 -13.02
C ALA A 47 4.53 4.95 -12.69
N THR A 48 3.79 4.38 -13.64
CA THR A 48 2.38 4.05 -13.45
C THR A 48 2.24 2.78 -12.61
N LEU A 49 1.83 2.95 -11.36
CA LEU A 49 1.54 1.86 -10.43
C LEU A 49 0.04 1.68 -10.29
N LYS A 50 -0.37 0.44 -10.06
CA LYS A 50 -1.76 0.07 -9.77
C LYS A 50 -1.93 -0.10 -8.27
N LEU A 51 -3.04 0.40 -7.74
CA LEU A 51 -3.43 0.13 -6.36
C LEU A 51 -3.74 -1.36 -6.16
N LEU A 52 -3.12 -1.93 -5.12
CA LEU A 52 -3.27 -3.32 -4.72
C LEU A 52 -4.34 -3.44 -3.65
N GLN A 53 -5.33 -4.29 -3.88
CA GLN A 53 -6.35 -4.59 -2.87
C GLN A 53 -5.87 -5.71 -1.97
N GLU A 54 -6.13 -5.56 -0.68
CA GLU A 54 -5.92 -6.61 0.30
C GLU A 54 -6.71 -7.88 -0.06
N VAL A 55 -6.09 -9.03 0.18
CA VAL A 55 -6.69 -10.36 0.07
C VAL A 55 -6.55 -11.03 1.44
N GLU A 56 -7.66 -11.17 2.16
CA GLU A 56 -7.66 -11.62 3.57
C GLU A 56 -6.90 -12.91 3.84
N THR A 57 -6.86 -13.83 2.87
CA THR A 57 -6.17 -15.11 3.00
C THR A 57 -4.65 -15.04 2.77
N ARG A 58 -4.11 -13.88 2.38
CA ARG A 58 -2.68 -13.67 2.09
C ARG A 58 -2.10 -12.64 3.05
N TRP A 59 -1.26 -13.10 3.97
CA TRP A 59 -0.71 -12.30 5.08
C TRP A 59 0.06 -11.04 4.63
N ASN A 60 0.69 -11.08 3.44
CA ASN A 60 1.41 -9.94 2.88
C ASN A 60 0.54 -8.89 2.18
N SER A 61 -0.73 -9.18 1.94
CA SER A 61 -1.57 -8.31 1.10
C SER A 61 -1.95 -6.99 1.79
N THR A 62 -2.09 -6.98 3.12
CA THR A 62 -2.31 -5.76 3.90
C THR A 62 -1.11 -4.83 3.80
N PHE A 63 0.10 -5.36 4.01
CA PHE A 63 1.36 -4.64 3.89
C PHE A 63 1.50 -4.05 2.48
N GLN A 64 1.30 -4.88 1.44
CA GLN A 64 1.40 -4.45 0.04
C GLN A 64 0.39 -3.35 -0.33
N MET A 65 -0.86 -3.45 0.13
CA MET A 65 -1.88 -2.42 -0.08
C MET A 65 -1.48 -1.09 0.57
N LEU A 66 -1.09 -1.14 1.86
CA LEU A 66 -0.72 0.05 2.61
C LEU A 66 0.53 0.72 2.07
N HIS A 67 1.55 -0.08 1.72
CA HIS A 67 2.76 0.42 1.07
C HIS A 67 2.45 1.11 -0.26
N CYS A 68 1.61 0.48 -1.11
CA CYS A 68 1.21 1.08 -2.38
C CYS A 68 0.48 2.43 -2.19
N LEU A 69 -0.33 2.56 -1.13
CA LEU A 69 -0.98 3.82 -0.80
C LEU A 69 -0.01 4.90 -0.33
N VAL A 70 1.03 4.55 0.43
CA VAL A 70 2.08 5.50 0.83
C VAL A 70 2.85 5.99 -0.40
N GLU A 71 3.27 5.08 -1.27
CA GLU A 71 3.99 5.40 -2.52
C GLU A 71 3.18 6.29 -3.47
N LEU A 72 1.85 6.09 -3.48
CA LEU A 72 0.93 6.82 -4.34
C LEU A 72 0.15 7.92 -3.62
N LYS A 73 0.60 8.34 -2.42
CA LYS A 73 -0.09 9.35 -1.59
C LYS A 73 -0.46 10.61 -2.38
N GLU A 74 0.52 11.19 -3.08
CA GLU A 74 0.33 12.42 -3.88
C GLU A 74 -0.63 12.22 -5.07
N PRO A 75 -0.40 11.27 -6.00
CA PRO A 75 -1.30 11.09 -7.14
C PRO A 75 -2.70 10.62 -6.73
N VAL A 76 -2.84 9.82 -5.65
CA VAL A 76 -4.15 9.43 -5.11
C VAL A 76 -4.88 10.63 -4.52
N GLY A 77 -4.20 11.45 -3.72
CA GLY A 77 -4.80 12.67 -3.15
C GLY A 77 -5.27 13.63 -4.23
N ALA A 78 -4.44 13.86 -5.26
CA ALA A 78 -4.80 14.69 -6.40
C ALA A 78 -5.99 14.11 -7.21
N ALA A 79 -6.03 12.78 -7.38
CA ALA A 79 -7.12 12.11 -8.08
C ALA A 79 -8.45 12.27 -7.33
N LEU A 80 -8.46 12.07 -6.01
CA LEU A 80 -9.67 12.22 -5.19
C LEU A 80 -10.19 13.67 -5.25
N ALA A 81 -9.31 14.65 -5.09
CA ALA A 81 -9.65 16.07 -5.20
C ALA A 81 -10.23 16.42 -6.57
N SER A 82 -9.62 15.90 -7.65
CA SER A 82 -10.08 16.17 -9.02
C SER A 82 -11.38 15.46 -9.38
N LEU A 83 -11.71 14.33 -8.76
CA LEU A 83 -12.91 13.55 -9.04
C LEU A 83 -14.11 13.97 -8.17
N ALA A 84 -13.92 14.92 -7.25
CA ALA A 84 -14.96 15.40 -6.32
C ALA A 84 -15.73 14.26 -5.63
N THR A 85 -15.00 13.24 -5.16
CA THR A 85 -15.57 12.07 -4.51
C THR A 85 -15.75 12.27 -3.01
N GLU A 86 -16.80 11.69 -2.46
CA GLU A 86 -17.08 11.65 -1.01
C GLU A 86 -16.16 10.69 -0.24
N ILE A 87 -15.25 9.99 -0.95
CA ILE A 87 -14.32 9.05 -0.31
C ILE A 87 -13.14 9.85 0.25
N PRO A 88 -12.98 9.92 1.59
CA PRO A 88 -11.89 10.68 2.17
C PRO A 88 -10.55 9.99 1.91
N PRO A 89 -9.47 10.75 1.67
CA PRO A 89 -8.12 10.21 1.71
C PRO A 89 -7.77 9.74 3.13
N LEU A 90 -6.72 8.94 3.26
CA LEU A 90 -6.06 8.79 4.56
C LEU A 90 -5.51 10.15 5.00
N SER A 91 -5.74 10.50 6.26
CA SER A 91 -5.20 11.71 6.87
C SER A 91 -3.67 11.62 7.03
N SER A 92 -3.03 12.77 7.25
CA SER A 92 -1.58 12.82 7.50
C SER A 92 -1.15 11.93 8.66
N ASN A 93 -1.91 11.91 9.75
CA ASN A 93 -1.61 11.07 10.92
C ASN A 93 -1.73 9.58 10.59
N GLU A 94 -2.75 9.19 9.82
CA GLU A 94 -2.93 7.80 9.39
C GLU A 94 -1.79 7.36 8.47
N PHE A 95 -1.34 8.23 7.55
CA PHE A 95 -0.14 7.94 6.75
C PHE A 95 1.11 7.78 7.62
N THR A 96 1.31 8.62 8.64
CA THR A 96 2.43 8.48 9.57
C THR A 96 2.37 7.16 10.34
N SER A 97 1.20 6.78 10.84
CA SER A 97 1.00 5.49 11.53
C SER A 97 1.27 4.31 10.61
N VAL A 98 0.80 4.37 9.35
CA VAL A 98 1.08 3.34 8.34
C VAL A 98 2.57 3.24 8.06
N SER A 99 3.26 4.36 7.81
CA SER A 99 4.70 4.35 7.54
C SER A 99 5.49 3.75 8.70
N ALA A 100 5.18 4.14 9.95
CA ALA A 100 5.82 3.55 11.13
C ALA A 100 5.60 2.03 11.23
N CYS A 101 4.39 1.56 10.93
CA CYS A 101 4.09 0.13 10.91
C CYS A 101 4.83 -0.60 9.79
N LEU A 102 4.91 -0.02 8.58
CA LEU A 102 5.64 -0.59 7.46
C LEU A 102 7.14 -0.71 7.78
N SER A 103 7.75 0.30 8.42
CA SER A 103 9.16 0.26 8.84
C SER A 103 9.44 -0.77 9.93
N LEU A 104 8.49 -1.04 10.82
CA LEU A 104 8.63 -2.11 11.82
C LEU A 104 8.48 -3.49 11.15
N LEU A 105 7.48 -3.63 10.28
CA LEU A 105 7.16 -4.88 9.61
C LEU A 105 8.18 -5.26 8.54
N SER A 106 8.89 -4.30 7.96
CA SER A 106 9.92 -4.60 6.98
C SER A 106 11.07 -5.44 7.56
N GLY A 107 11.51 -5.13 8.78
CA GLY A 107 12.52 -5.93 9.48
C GLY A 107 12.07 -7.38 9.73
N PHE A 108 10.76 -7.62 9.84
CA PHE A 108 10.21 -8.97 9.92
C PHE A 108 9.99 -9.61 8.55
N ASN A 109 9.67 -8.83 7.51
CA ASN A 109 9.53 -9.32 6.15
C ASN A 109 10.86 -9.86 5.61
N ASP A 110 11.97 -9.16 5.83
CA ASP A 110 13.30 -9.58 5.36
C ASP A 110 13.68 -10.95 5.97
N ALA A 111 13.46 -11.14 7.28
CA ALA A 111 13.66 -12.43 7.95
C ALA A 111 12.69 -13.54 7.49
N THR A 112 11.46 -13.18 7.08
CA THR A 112 10.46 -14.15 6.62
C THR A 112 10.67 -14.54 5.15
N VAL A 113 11.23 -13.63 4.34
CA VAL A 113 11.59 -13.89 2.94
C VAL A 113 12.82 -14.78 2.85
N GLU A 114 13.84 -14.56 3.69
CA GLU A 114 15.01 -15.44 3.81
C GLU A 114 14.60 -16.90 4.17
N LEU A 115 13.57 -17.06 5.00
CA LEU A 115 13.01 -18.38 5.32
C LEU A 115 12.02 -18.93 4.26
N SER A 116 11.58 -18.11 3.30
CA SER A 116 10.58 -18.46 2.29
C SER A 116 11.17 -18.65 0.88
N GLU A 117 12.50 -18.64 0.73
CA GLU A 117 13.20 -18.80 -0.57
C GLU A 117 12.91 -20.15 -1.26
N GLU A 118 12.32 -21.14 -0.58
CA GLU A 118 11.78 -22.32 -1.24
C GLU A 118 10.37 -22.08 -1.84
N LYS A 119 10.37 -21.40 -2.99
CA LYS A 119 9.38 -21.45 -4.10
C LYS A 119 8.66 -20.15 -4.45
N LYS A 120 9.06 -19.68 -5.64
CA LYS A 120 8.29 -19.01 -6.72
C LYS A 120 8.37 -17.49 -6.80
N VAL A 121 9.40 -17.05 -7.54
CA VAL A 121 9.33 -16.22 -8.77
C VAL A 121 8.08 -15.33 -8.86
N SER A 122 8.17 -14.14 -8.28
CA SER A 122 7.58 -12.85 -8.73
C SER A 122 7.79 -11.75 -7.66
N GLY A 123 8.79 -11.87 -6.79
CA GLY A 123 9.13 -10.87 -5.75
C GLY A 123 10.23 -9.89 -6.17
N SER A 124 11.08 -10.28 -7.13
CA SER A 124 12.35 -9.61 -7.43
C SER A 124 12.19 -8.13 -7.76
N LYS A 125 11.22 -7.76 -8.61
CA LYS A 125 11.05 -6.36 -9.04
C LYS A 125 10.67 -5.39 -7.91
N TRP A 126 10.05 -5.88 -6.84
CA TRP A 126 9.66 -5.06 -5.69
C TRP A 126 10.72 -5.05 -4.58
N GLN A 127 11.46 -6.15 -4.42
CA GLN A 127 12.62 -6.22 -3.54
C GLN A 127 13.76 -5.32 -4.01
N ASP A 128 14.02 -5.28 -5.32
CA ASP A 128 15.03 -4.38 -5.89
C ASP A 128 14.68 -2.91 -5.62
N LYS A 129 13.38 -2.57 -5.65
CA LYS A 129 12.90 -1.21 -5.32
C LYS A 129 12.99 -0.93 -3.80
N TRP A 130 12.78 -1.95 -2.97
CA TRP A 130 12.86 -1.87 -1.51
C TRP A 130 14.29 -1.59 -1.04
N GLU A 131 15.28 -2.34 -1.54
CA GLU A 131 16.68 -2.15 -1.17
C GLU A 131 17.22 -0.78 -1.62
N SER A 132 16.82 -0.32 -2.81
CA SER A 132 17.27 0.97 -3.35
C SER A 132 16.75 2.20 -2.57
N ILE A 133 15.62 2.11 -1.85
CA ILE A 133 15.02 3.26 -1.16
C ILE A 133 15.52 3.37 0.28
N PHE A 134 15.85 2.25 0.94
CA PHE A 134 16.15 2.25 2.38
C PHE A 134 17.59 1.89 2.73
N LYS A 135 18.42 1.43 1.78
CA LYS A 135 19.83 1.07 2.04
C LYS A 135 20.83 2.20 1.80
N ASP A 136 20.39 3.30 1.17
CA ASP A 136 21.20 4.49 0.89
C ASP A 136 20.88 5.69 1.83
N SER A 137 20.45 5.42 3.08
CA SER A 137 20.27 6.45 4.13
C SER A 137 21.12 6.17 5.36
#